data_AF-A0A2V6WDM8-F1
#
_entry.id   AF-A0A2V6WDM8-F1
#
_cell.length_a   1.000
_cell.length_b   1.000
_cell.length_c   1.000
_cell.angle_alpha   90.00
_cell.angle_beta   90.00
_cell.angle_gamma   90.00
#
_symmetry.space_group_name_H-M   'P 1'
#
loop_
_entity.id
_entity.type
_entity.pdbx_description
1 polymer ?
#
loop_
_entity_poly.entity_id
_entity_poly.type
_entity_poly.pdbx_seq_one_letter_code
_entity_poly.pdbx_strand_id
1 'polypeptide(L)' 'MTIEDLVGERLMIGLPGPTVRDEDVRLFRDTRAGGLILYRRNFESPPQLVTLLTTLETRLGRRLLVATDH' A
#
# COMPACT_ATOMS: atom_id res chain seq x y z
N MET A 1 -2.38 10.42 -19.22
CA MET A 1 -1.37 9.88 -18.29
C MET A 1 -0.20 10.85 -18.31
N THR A 2 0.15 11.41 -17.16
CA THR A 2 1.29 12.33 -16.99
C THR A 2 2.57 11.54 -16.72
N ILE A 3 3.76 12.17 -16.80
CA ILE A 3 5.02 11.49 -16.45
C ILE A 3 5.01 11.09 -14.98
N GLU A 4 4.44 11.93 -14.12
CA GLU A 4 4.29 11.71 -12.69
C GLU A 4 3.44 10.47 -12.40
N ASP A 5 2.39 10.23 -13.19
CA ASP A 5 1.59 8.99 -13.10
C ASP A 5 2.45 7.76 -13.46
N LEU A 6 3.19 7.82 -14.56
CA LEU A 6 4.02 6.72 -15.06
C LEU A 6 5.20 6.38 -14.14
N VAL A 7 5.74 7.39 -13.46
CA VAL A 7 6.81 7.23 -12.46
C VAL A 7 6.22 6.69 -11.16
N GLY A 8 5.09 7.22 -10.71
CA GLY A 8 4.40 6.77 -9.50
C GLY A 8 4.01 5.29 -9.57
N GLU A 9 3.48 4.82 -10.70
CA GLU A 9 3.11 3.41 -10.88
C GLU A 9 4.29 2.44 -10.74
N ARG A 10 5.54 2.91 -10.87
CA ARG A 10 6.76 2.10 -10.67
C ARG A 10 7.25 2.08 -9.22
N LEU A 11 6.65 2.86 -8.32
CA LEU A 11 7.03 2.90 -6.92
C LEU A 11 6.38 1.78 -6.12
N MET A 12 7.15 1.22 -5.18
CA MET A 12 6.68 0.26 -4.18
C MET A 12 6.97 0.85 -2.79
N ILE A 13 5.93 1.08 -1.99
CA ILE A 13 6.04 1.78 -0.71
C ILE A 13 5.65 0.82 0.42
N GLY A 14 6.38 0.88 1.54
CA GLY A 14 6.07 0.10 2.74
C GLY A 14 5.23 0.86 3.75
N LEU A 15 4.59 0.13 4.65
CA LEU A 15 3.83 0.70 5.78
C LEU A 15 4.63 0.60 7.09
N PRO A 16 4.45 1.55 8.03
CA PRO A 16 5.16 1.50 9.31
C PRO A 16 4.59 0.47 10.28
N GLY A 17 3.36 -0.01 10.08
CA GLY A 17 2.72 -0.98 10.97
C GLY A 17 1.59 -1.79 10.33
N PRO A 18 0.83 -2.55 11.13
CA PRO A 18 -0.17 -3.52 10.67
C PRO A 18 -1.57 -2.89 10.46
N THR A 19 -1.70 -1.57 10.50
CA THR A 19 -2.98 -0.86 10.32
C THR A 19 -2.81 0.29 9.35
N VAL A 20 -3.81 0.49 8.49
CA VAL A 20 -3.83 1.60 7.54
C VAL A 20 -4.20 2.88 8.27
N ARG A 21 -3.37 3.91 8.13
CA ARG A 21 -3.60 5.25 8.68
C ARG A 21 -3.90 6.25 7.56
N ASP A 22 -4.39 7.42 7.92
CA ASP A 22 -4.73 8.46 6.94
C ASP A 22 -3.51 8.96 6.17
N GLU A 23 -2.37 9.07 6.84
CA GLU A 23 -1.09 9.45 6.23
C GLU A 23 -0.61 8.41 5.20
N ASP A 24 -0.90 7.13 5.40
CA ASP A 24 -0.53 6.08 4.45
C ASP A 24 -1.34 6.23 3.16
N VAL A 25 -2.65 6.50 3.28
CA VAL A 25 -3.51 6.73 2.12
C VAL A 25 -3.11 8.01 1.37
N ARG A 26 -2.78 9.08 2.09
CA ARG A 26 -2.28 10.33 1.48
C ARG A 26 -0.98 10.08 0.72
N LEU A 27 -0.02 9.38 1.32
CA LEU A 27 1.23 9.03 0.67
C LEU A 27 1.02 8.29 -0.65
N PHE A 28 0.14 7.28 -0.69
CA PHE A 28 -0.16 6.54 -1.92
C PHE A 28 -0.91 7.36 -2.97
N ARG A 29 -1.71 8.37 -2.56
CA ARG A 29 -2.40 9.29 -3.49
C ARG A 29 -1.43 10.31 -4.07
N ASP A 30 -0.60 10.91 -3.23
CA ASP A 30 0.34 11.97 -3.62
C ASP A 30 1.46 11.43 -4.52
N THR A 31 1.93 10.22 -4.25
CA THR A 31 2.98 9.55 -5.03
C THR A 31 2.45 8.72 -6.20
N ARG A 32 1.16 8.38 -6.18
CA ARG A 32 0.53 7.42 -7.10
C ARG A 32 1.19 6.04 -7.13
N ALA A 33 1.81 5.62 -6.02
CA ALA A 33 2.52 4.35 -5.91
C ALA A 33 1.70 3.14 -6.37
N GLY A 34 2.21 2.37 -7.32
CA GLY A 34 1.56 1.17 -7.84
C GLY A 34 1.65 -0.05 -6.90
N GLY A 35 2.70 -0.09 -6.07
CA GLY A 35 3.02 -1.25 -5.24
C GLY A 35 3.09 -0.98 -3.74
N LEU A 36 2.82 -2.04 -2.98
CA LEU A 36 2.95 -2.14 -1.54
C LEU A 36 3.99 -3.23 -1.21
N ILE A 37 4.99 -2.92 -0.38
CA ILE A 37 5.91 -3.92 0.18
C ILE A 37 5.69 -4.10 1.68
N LEU A 38 5.47 -5.34 2.09
CA LEU A 38 5.24 -5.72 3.48
C LEU A 38 6.47 -6.37 4.10
N TYR A 39 6.67 -6.11 5.38
CA TYR A 39 7.71 -6.70 6.22
C TYR A 39 7.08 -7.29 7.49
N ARG A 40 7.87 -8.01 8.29
CA ARG A 40 7.44 -8.64 9.56
C ARG A 40 6.53 -7.77 10.44
N ARG A 41 6.81 -6.46 10.55
CA ARG A 41 6.01 -5.50 11.37
C ARG A 41 4.57 -5.27 10.88
N ASN A 42 4.24 -5.71 9.66
CA ASN A 42 2.91 -5.56 9.07
C ASN A 42 2.02 -6.80 9.27
N PHE A 43 2.58 -7.88 9.85
CA PHE A 43 1.90 -9.16 10.06
C PHE A 43 1.61 -9.40 11.53
N GLU A 44 0.32 -9.49 11.86
CA GLU A 44 -0.15 -9.95 13.18
C GLU A 44 -0.92 -11.26 13.06
N SER A 45 -1.82 -11.36 12.08
CA SER A 45 -2.58 -12.58 11.78
C SER A 45 -3.12 -12.55 10.34
N PRO A 46 -3.49 -13.71 9.75
CA PRO A 46 -4.07 -13.74 8.41
C PRO A 46 -5.32 -12.86 8.25
N PRO A 47 -6.30 -12.83 9.20
CA PRO A 47 -7.44 -11.92 9.10
C PRO A 47 -7.04 -10.44 9.14
N GLN A 48 -6.10 -10.05 10.00
CA GLN A 48 -5.60 -8.67 10.07
C GLN A 48 -4.97 -8.23 8.75
N LEU A 49 -4.17 -9.10 8.12
CA LEU A 49 -3.56 -8.80 6.83
C LEU A 49 -4.61 -8.56 5.74
N VAL A 50 -5.65 -9.40 5.69
CA VAL A 50 -6.77 -9.21 4.76
C VAL A 50 -7.44 -7.85 5.01
N THR A 51 -7.69 -7.48 6.26
CA THR A 51 -8.24 -6.17 6.62
C THR A 51 -7.33 -5.01 6.20
N LEU A 52 -6.01 -5.11 6.42
CA LEU A 52 -5.05 -4.09 5.97
C LEU A 52 -5.12 -3.88 4.46
N LEU A 53 -5.04 -4.97 3.68
CA LEU A 53 -5.02 -4.91 2.21
C LEU A 53 -6.34 -4.35 1.66
N THR A 54 -7.46 -4.90 2.11
CA THR A 54 -8.80 -4.49 1.65
C THR A 54 -9.11 -3.04 2.02
N THR A 55 -8.72 -2.60 3.23
CA THR A 55 -8.91 -1.20 3.66
C THR A 55 -8.11 -0.24 2.78
N LEU A 56 -6.83 -0.55 2.51
CA LEU A 56 -5.99 0.32 1.69
C LEU A 56 -6.50 0.39 0.25
N GLU A 57 -6.74 -0.75 -0.41
CA GLU A 57 -7.26 -0.80 -1.79
C GLU A 57 -8.62 -0.09 -1.92
N THR A 58 -9.53 -0.29 -0.95
CA THR A 58 -10.84 0.37 -0.93
C THR A 58 -10.70 1.89 -0.81
N ARG A 59 -9.84 2.38 0.08
CA ARG A 59 -9.61 3.83 0.24
C ARG A 59 -8.89 4.47 -0.94
N LEU A 60 -8.09 3.70 -1.68
CA LEU A 60 -7.44 4.16 -2.91
C LEU A 60 -8.34 4.03 -4.15
N GLY A 61 -9.39 3.22 -4.09
CA GLY A 61 -10.27 2.94 -5.23
C GLY A 61 -9.59 2.14 -6.34
N ARG A 62 -8.49 1.44 -6.04
CA ARG A 62 -7.71 0.63 -6.99
C ARG A 62 -6.94 -0.48 -6.28
N ARG A 63 -6.57 -1.51 -7.04
CA ARG A 63 -5.71 -2.59 -6.55
C ARG A 63 -4.23 -2.20 -6.60
N LEU A 64 -3.45 -2.83 -5.73
CA LEU A 64 -2.00 -2.64 -5.65
C LEU A 64 -1.27 -3.93 -6.03
N LEU A 65 -0.06 -3.80 -6.57
CA LEU A 65 0.89 -4.91 -6.58
C LEU A 65 1.37 -5.10 -5.13
N VAL A 66 1.08 -6.25 -4.53
CA VAL A 66 1.50 -6.55 -3.15
C VAL A 66 2.68 -7.50 -3.17
N ALA A 67 3.79 -7.08 -2.57
CA ALA A 67 4.98 -7.88 -2.35
C ALA A 67 5.26 -8.03 -0.85
N THR A 68 5.97 -9.08 -0.47
CA THR A 68 6.43 -9.28 0.90
C THR A 68 7.84 -9.85 0.89
N ASP A 69 8.62 -9.46 1.89
CA ASP A 69 9.88 -10.11 2.25
C ASP A 69 9.65 -10.83 3.58
N HIS A 70 9.47 -12.16 3.49
CA HIS A 70 8.93 -12.97 4.58
C HIS A 70 9.77 -14.21 4.87
#